data_AF-A0AAJ3PTW5-F1
#
_entry.id   AF-A0AAJ3PTW5-F1
#
_cell.length_a   1.000
_cell.length_b   1.000
_cell.length_c   1.000
_cell.angle_alpha   90.00
_cell.angle_beta   90.00
_cell.angle_gamma   90.00
#
_symmetry.space_group_name_H-M   'P 1'
#
loop_
_entity.id
_entity.type
_entity.pdbx_description
1 polymer ?
#
loop_
_entity_poly.entity_id
_entity_poly.type
_entity_poly.pdbx_seq_one_letter_code
_entity_poly.pdbx_strand_id
1 'polypeptide(L)'
;MNKILTSDRLLIIRNGDAEKRLRLLQEALAADRIVPYLGPDLLRLQSTEPPVPDTPEAVSAALNERTPAPSRIRSNMWSVAQFIEQRRHRRTLQAWMAEIFGAPVAPTALHDWLATLPLSLIVDGWYDGTMRAAFAKTGRTDVVEIQGVTRANGGGDIWTKTYDLAGRDVECVSAPKTVLYAPYGSVIPASNFLVSDSDYVEVLTEIDIQTPIPGMVKERRIDRGFLFIGCRFNDQMLRIYARQIIKRSHGPHFAVLDAEGLTKNERRFLAASGITVVDLPIGEAAALLVPFGSKADGDHGRTASASNLCSG
;
A
#
# COMPACT_ATOMS: atom_id res chain seq x y z
N MET A 1 21.34 -7.23 -30.12
CA MET A 1 21.43 -6.43 -28.87
C MET A 1 20.41 -5.29 -29.00
N ASN A 2 19.16 -5.55 -28.62
CA ASN A 2 18.09 -4.56 -28.74
C ASN A 2 18.32 -3.45 -27.71
N LYS A 3 18.68 -2.25 -28.18
CA LYS A 3 18.58 -1.03 -27.39
C LYS A 3 17.09 -0.83 -27.07
N ILE A 4 16.69 -1.23 -25.87
CA ILE A 4 15.45 -0.73 -25.27
C ILE A 4 15.63 0.78 -25.20
N LEU A 5 14.89 1.51 -26.03
CA LEU A 5 14.73 2.95 -25.90
C LEU A 5 14.01 3.19 -24.57
N THR A 6 14.76 3.27 -23.47
CA THR A 6 14.25 3.86 -22.25
C THR A 6 14.02 5.33 -22.57
N SER A 7 12.77 5.65 -22.92
CA SER A 7 12.32 7.02 -23.00
C SER A 7 12.49 7.63 -21.61
N ASP A 8 13.51 8.49 -21.43
CA ASP A 8 13.66 9.35 -20.25
C ASP A 8 12.49 10.33 -20.08
N ARG A 9 11.56 10.34 -21.05
CA ARG A 9 10.38 11.20 -21.04
C ARG A 9 9.27 10.57 -20.19
N LEU A 10 9.04 11.19 -19.03
CA LEU A 10 7.91 10.91 -18.16
C LEU A 10 6.59 11.27 -18.89
N LEU A 11 5.66 10.32 -18.92
CA LEU A 11 4.29 10.57 -19.40
C LEU A 11 3.43 11.10 -18.26
N ILE A 12 2.75 12.23 -18.50
CA ILE A 12 1.90 12.90 -17.51
C ILE A 12 0.56 13.19 -18.19
N ILE A 13 -0.53 12.73 -17.56
CA ILE A 13 -1.92 12.97 -17.96
C ILE A 13 -2.48 14.04 -17.02
N ARG A 14 -3.08 15.11 -17.56
CA ARG A 14 -3.52 16.29 -16.81
C ARG A 14 -5.00 16.62 -17.07
N ASN A 15 -5.57 17.48 -16.23
CA ASN A 15 -6.89 18.09 -16.42
C ASN A 15 -8.00 17.03 -16.65
N GLY A 16 -8.99 17.33 -17.50
CA GLY A 16 -10.09 16.40 -17.79
C GLY A 16 -9.66 15.03 -18.35
N ASP A 17 -8.45 14.89 -18.90
CA ASP A 17 -7.94 13.57 -19.32
C ASP A 17 -7.46 12.74 -18.13
N ALA A 18 -6.99 13.38 -17.05
CA ALA A 18 -6.64 12.71 -15.81
C ALA A 18 -7.91 12.13 -15.14
N GLU A 19 -9.00 12.90 -15.11
CA GLU A 19 -10.29 12.43 -14.59
C GLU A 19 -10.83 11.23 -15.40
N LYS A 20 -10.83 11.33 -16.74
CA LYS A 20 -11.24 10.23 -17.63
C LYS A 20 -10.37 8.99 -17.40
N ARG A 21 -9.05 9.19 -17.24
CA ARG A 21 -8.12 8.10 -16.95
C ARG A 21 -8.45 7.42 -15.63
N LEU A 22 -8.77 8.17 -14.57
CA LEU A 22 -9.15 7.58 -13.29
C LEU A 22 -10.42 6.75 -13.36
N ARG A 23 -11.43 7.15 -14.14
CA ARG A 23 -12.64 6.33 -14.35
C ARG A 23 -12.32 5.00 -15.03
N LEU A 24 -11.45 5.01 -16.05
CA LEU A 24 -10.97 3.77 -16.67
C LEU A 24 -10.16 2.90 -15.69
N LEU A 25 -9.40 3.53 -14.78
CA LEU A 25 -8.64 2.82 -13.76
C LEU A 25 -9.55 2.23 -12.68
N GLN A 26 -10.63 2.92 -12.30
CA GLN A 26 -11.67 2.37 -11.43
C GLN A 26 -12.28 1.10 -12.04
N GLU A 27 -12.69 1.13 -13.30
CA GLU A 27 -13.21 -0.05 -14.01
C GLU A 27 -12.17 -1.17 -14.08
N ALA A 28 -10.90 -0.83 -14.28
CA ALA A 28 -9.81 -1.79 -14.28
C ALA A 28 -9.56 -2.40 -12.89
N LEU A 29 -9.70 -1.64 -11.79
CA LEU A 29 -9.64 -2.19 -10.43
C LEU A 29 -10.81 -3.15 -10.17
N ALA A 30 -12.03 -2.75 -10.52
CA ALA A 30 -13.23 -3.58 -10.32
C ALA A 30 -13.15 -4.89 -11.12
N ALA A 31 -12.52 -4.87 -12.29
CA ALA A 31 -12.30 -6.04 -13.13
C ALA A 31 -11.02 -6.84 -12.78
N ASP A 32 -10.31 -6.50 -11.70
CA ASP A 32 -9.00 -7.07 -11.36
C ASP A 32 -8.07 -7.09 -12.57
N ARG A 33 -7.86 -5.95 -13.26
CA ARG A 33 -6.88 -5.80 -14.36
C ARG A 33 -5.67 -4.96 -13.97
N ILE A 34 -5.76 -4.28 -12.83
CA ILE A 34 -4.69 -3.46 -12.28
C ILE A 34 -4.60 -3.67 -10.77
N VAL A 35 -3.37 -3.81 -10.26
CA VAL A 35 -3.11 -4.03 -8.84
C VAL A 35 -2.99 -2.67 -8.14
N PRO A 36 -3.80 -2.35 -7.11
CA PRO A 36 -3.58 -1.16 -6.31
C PRO A 36 -2.34 -1.34 -5.43
N TYR A 37 -1.49 -0.31 -5.43
CA TYR A 37 -0.36 -0.15 -4.53
C TYR A 37 -0.62 1.10 -3.70
N LEU A 38 -0.86 0.91 -2.41
CA LEU A 38 -1.27 1.95 -1.47
C LEU A 38 -0.06 2.48 -0.71
N GLY A 39 -0.03 3.79 -0.49
CA GLY A 39 1.02 4.45 0.28
C GLY A 39 0.44 5.35 1.37
N PRO A 40 1.31 5.83 2.27
CA PRO A 40 0.89 6.49 3.51
C PRO A 40 0.21 7.84 3.33
N ASP A 41 0.32 8.50 2.16
CA ASP A 41 -0.36 9.78 1.95
C ASP A 41 -1.90 9.63 2.00
N LEU A 42 -2.43 8.40 1.86
CA LEU A 42 -3.85 8.11 2.06
C LEU A 42 -4.32 8.40 3.50
N LEU A 43 -3.43 8.35 4.48
CA LEU A 43 -3.73 8.70 5.87
C LEU A 43 -4.17 10.16 6.01
N ARG A 44 -3.64 11.03 5.14
CA ARG A 44 -3.99 12.47 5.11
C ARG A 44 -5.40 12.76 4.62
N LEU A 45 -6.07 11.77 4.02
CA LEU A 45 -7.46 11.92 3.58
C LEU A 45 -8.46 11.89 4.75
N GLN A 46 -8.08 11.37 5.92
CA GLN A 46 -8.91 11.37 7.12
C GLN A 46 -8.58 12.51 8.07
N SER A 47 -7.31 12.90 8.15
CA SER A 47 -6.82 13.96 9.05
C SER A 47 -5.64 14.68 8.43
N THR A 48 -5.55 16.00 8.61
CA THR A 48 -4.36 16.79 8.21
C THR A 48 -3.11 16.36 8.97
N GLU A 49 -3.29 15.85 10.19
CA GLU A 49 -2.26 15.24 11.04
C GLU A 49 -2.69 13.81 11.37
N PRO A 50 -2.22 12.81 10.62
CA PRO A 50 -2.53 11.41 10.90
C PRO A 50 -2.07 10.99 12.30
N PRO A 51 -2.78 10.04 12.95
CA PRO A 51 -2.45 9.60 14.31
C PRO A 51 -1.15 8.77 14.40
N VAL A 52 -0.60 8.37 13.26
CA VAL A 52 0.69 7.66 13.13
C VAL A 52 1.54 8.32 12.05
N PRO A 53 2.87 8.19 12.08
CA PRO A 53 3.74 8.78 11.06
C PRO A 53 3.43 8.26 9.66
N ASP A 54 3.39 9.18 8.68
CA ASP A 54 3.08 8.90 7.27
C ASP A 54 4.28 9.13 6.34
N THR A 55 5.45 9.42 6.90
CA THR A 55 6.70 9.61 6.14
C THR A 55 7.88 8.99 6.89
N PRO A 56 8.94 8.55 6.17
CA PRO A 56 10.18 8.13 6.82
C PRO A 56 10.73 9.20 7.78
N GLU A 57 10.68 10.47 7.39
CA GLU A 57 11.16 11.58 8.22
C GLU A 57 10.37 11.71 9.53
N ALA A 58 9.05 11.52 9.49
CA ALA A 58 8.21 11.54 10.70
C ALA A 58 8.48 10.34 11.62
N VAL A 59 8.71 9.14 11.07
CA VAL A 59 9.14 7.98 11.88
C VAL A 59 10.51 8.25 12.51
N SER A 60 11.44 8.84 11.75
CA SER A 60 12.75 9.25 12.27
C SER A 60 12.60 10.23 13.43
N ALA A 61 11.72 11.23 13.31
CA ALA A 61 11.43 12.17 14.39
C ALA A 61 10.90 11.47 15.64
N ALA A 62 9.89 10.60 15.50
CA ALA A 62 9.32 9.85 16.61
C ALA A 62 10.34 8.94 17.32
N LEU A 63 11.23 8.29 16.57
CA LEU A 63 12.33 7.49 17.14
C LEU A 63 13.34 8.35 17.90
N ASN A 64 13.63 9.56 17.42
CA ASN A 64 14.56 10.49 18.08
C ASN A 64 14.03 11.00 19.42
N GLU A 65 12.72 11.09 19.62
CA GLU A 65 12.11 11.41 20.91
C GLU A 65 12.42 10.32 21.96
N ARG A 66 12.54 9.07 21.53
CA ARG A 66 12.87 7.93 22.41
C ARG A 66 14.36 7.81 22.66
N THR A 67 15.18 8.01 21.63
CA THR A 67 16.64 8.01 21.73
C THR A 67 17.24 8.93 20.67
N PRO A 68 17.81 10.07 21.08
CA PRO A 68 18.40 11.02 20.15
C PRO A 68 19.56 10.40 19.35
N ALA A 69 19.44 10.42 18.03
CA ALA A 69 20.50 10.02 17.13
C ALA A 69 21.47 11.20 16.83
N PRO A 70 22.72 10.90 16.42
CA PRO A 70 23.68 11.89 15.96
C PRO A 70 23.09 12.77 14.85
N SER A 71 23.45 14.06 14.86
CA SER A 71 22.93 15.07 13.92
C SER A 71 23.04 14.65 12.45
N ARG A 72 24.13 13.96 12.08
CA ARG A 72 24.40 13.49 10.71
C ARG A 72 23.35 12.51 10.16
N ILE A 73 22.68 11.75 11.02
CA ILE A 73 21.71 10.72 10.61
C ILE A 73 20.28 11.01 11.05
N ARG A 74 20.06 12.09 11.81
CA ARG A 74 18.81 12.34 12.55
C ARG A 74 17.54 12.38 11.69
N SER A 75 17.64 12.73 10.42
CA SER A 75 16.51 12.79 9.49
C SER A 75 16.32 11.52 8.64
N ASN A 76 17.25 10.56 8.70
CA ASN A 76 17.18 9.33 7.92
C ASN A 76 16.65 8.19 8.79
N MET A 77 15.39 7.80 8.56
CA MET A 77 14.71 6.72 9.30
C MET A 77 15.55 5.46 9.42
N TRP A 78 16.10 5.01 8.29
CA TRP A 78 16.82 3.73 8.17
C TRP A 78 18.08 3.72 9.04
N SER A 79 18.84 4.82 8.99
CA SER A 79 20.04 4.99 9.80
C SER A 79 19.74 5.25 11.28
N VAL A 80 18.66 5.97 11.61
CA VAL A 80 18.22 6.14 13.01
C VAL A 80 17.79 4.80 13.61
N ALA A 81 17.01 4.01 12.88
CA ALA A 81 16.61 2.67 13.30
C ALA A 81 17.84 1.77 13.49
N GLN A 82 18.80 1.78 12.56
CA GLN A 82 20.06 1.05 12.70
C GLN A 82 20.85 1.47 13.95
N PHE A 83 20.93 2.77 14.23
CA PHE A 83 21.60 3.32 15.40
C PHE A 83 20.97 2.85 16.72
N ILE A 84 19.63 2.83 16.77
CA ILE A 84 18.87 2.34 17.92
C ILE A 84 19.08 0.85 18.08
N GLU A 85 18.96 0.06 17.01
CA GLU A 85 19.13 -1.38 17.04
C GLU A 85 20.51 -1.80 17.57
N GLN A 86 21.58 -1.13 17.15
CA GLN A 86 22.94 -1.41 17.65
C GLN A 86 23.14 -1.10 19.13
N ARG A 87 22.38 -0.13 19.68
CA ARG A 87 22.56 0.37 21.06
C ARG A 87 21.54 -0.16 22.06
N ARG A 88 20.40 -0.62 21.57
CA ARG A 88 19.24 -1.04 22.37
C ARG A 88 18.71 -2.42 21.97
N HIS A 89 19.31 -3.04 20.96
CA HIS A 89 18.89 -4.31 20.37
C HIS A 89 17.59 -4.22 19.56
N ARG A 90 17.42 -5.18 18.64
CA ARG A 90 16.27 -5.29 17.73
C ARG A 90 14.92 -5.27 18.45
N ARG A 91 14.80 -5.98 19.58
CA ARG A 91 13.54 -6.08 20.33
C ARG A 91 13.04 -4.72 20.82
N THR A 92 13.93 -3.82 21.24
CA THR A 92 13.53 -2.47 21.67
C THR A 92 13.09 -1.61 20.49
N LEU A 93 13.79 -1.67 19.36
CA LEU A 93 13.36 -0.99 18.14
C LEU A 93 11.96 -1.46 17.70
N GLN A 94 11.72 -2.76 17.69
CA GLN A 94 10.42 -3.34 17.35
C GLN A 94 9.32 -2.87 18.31
N ALA A 95 9.58 -2.86 19.63
CA ALA A 95 8.63 -2.37 20.62
C ALA A 95 8.29 -0.89 20.41
N TRP A 96 9.28 -0.03 20.14
CA TRP A 96 9.04 1.38 19.86
C TRP A 96 8.28 1.60 18.56
N MET A 97 8.58 0.83 17.51
CA MET A 97 7.79 0.88 16.26
C MET A 97 6.33 0.47 16.51
N ALA A 98 6.11 -0.58 17.31
CA ALA A 98 4.75 -0.99 17.70
C ALA A 98 4.02 0.10 18.49
N GLU A 99 4.70 0.81 19.39
CA GLU A 99 4.13 1.96 20.10
C GLU A 99 3.82 3.13 19.17
N ILE A 100 4.75 3.49 18.27
CA ILE A 100 4.63 4.61 17.32
C ILE A 100 3.44 4.39 16.37
N PHE A 101 3.22 3.15 15.93
CA PHE A 101 2.12 2.79 15.03
C PHE A 101 0.89 2.21 15.76
N GLY A 102 0.87 2.25 17.09
CA GLY A 102 -0.17 1.58 17.89
C GLY A 102 -1.52 2.30 17.92
N ALA A 103 -1.57 3.57 17.53
CA ALA A 103 -2.82 4.32 17.45
C ALA A 103 -3.70 3.78 16.30
N PRO A 104 -4.97 3.42 16.55
CA PRO A 104 -5.85 2.92 15.50
C PRO A 104 -6.05 3.95 14.38
N VAL A 105 -5.92 3.49 13.14
CA VAL A 105 -6.18 4.29 11.95
C VAL A 105 -7.46 3.81 11.28
N ALA A 106 -8.40 4.73 11.05
CA ALA A 106 -9.65 4.41 10.38
C ALA A 106 -9.44 4.29 8.86
N PRO A 107 -10.00 3.24 8.21
CA PRO A 107 -10.01 3.15 6.75
C PRO A 107 -10.72 4.31 6.06
N THR A 108 -10.13 4.79 4.96
CA THR A 108 -10.78 5.74 4.06
C THR A 108 -11.87 5.04 3.24
N ALA A 109 -12.76 5.83 2.60
CA ALA A 109 -13.73 5.30 1.65
C ALA A 109 -13.10 4.51 0.49
N LEU A 110 -11.87 4.87 0.08
CA LEU A 110 -11.12 4.12 -0.93
C LEU A 110 -10.72 2.73 -0.41
N HIS A 111 -10.19 2.63 0.81
CA HIS A 111 -9.86 1.34 1.41
C HIS A 111 -11.09 0.46 1.56
N ASP A 112 -12.18 1.02 2.09
CA ASP A 112 -13.43 0.30 2.27
C ASP A 112 -13.97 -0.22 0.93
N TRP A 113 -13.93 0.59 -0.14
CA TRP A 113 -14.32 0.14 -1.49
C TRP A 113 -13.40 -0.96 -2.04
N LEU A 114 -12.07 -0.77 -1.98
CA LEU A 114 -11.11 -1.77 -2.47
C LEU A 114 -11.29 -3.13 -1.77
N ALA A 115 -11.64 -3.14 -0.49
CA ALA A 115 -11.87 -4.37 0.28
C ALA A 115 -13.06 -5.20 -0.26
N THR A 116 -14.04 -4.54 -0.90
CA THR A 116 -15.21 -5.19 -1.51
C THR A 116 -14.92 -5.85 -2.85
N LEU A 117 -13.83 -5.46 -3.52
CA LEU A 117 -13.52 -5.91 -4.87
C LEU A 117 -12.92 -7.32 -4.89
N PRO A 118 -13.11 -8.08 -5.98
CA PRO A 118 -12.48 -9.39 -6.18
C PRO A 118 -11.02 -9.26 -6.63
N LEU A 119 -10.27 -8.31 -6.08
CA LEU A 119 -8.87 -8.07 -6.44
C LEU A 119 -8.01 -9.27 -6.06
N SER A 120 -7.19 -9.74 -7.00
CA SER A 120 -6.28 -10.87 -6.76
C SER A 120 -5.12 -10.47 -5.83
N LEU A 121 -4.65 -9.22 -5.93
CA LEU A 121 -3.53 -8.69 -5.19
C LEU A 121 -3.80 -7.21 -4.83
N ILE A 122 -3.46 -6.83 -3.61
CA ILE A 122 -3.33 -5.45 -3.13
C ILE A 122 -1.97 -5.33 -2.46
N VAL A 123 -1.23 -4.26 -2.74
CA VAL A 123 0.02 -3.98 -2.04
C VAL A 123 -0.21 -2.84 -1.05
N ASP A 124 0.02 -3.10 0.23
CA ASP A 124 -0.06 -2.12 1.32
C ASP A 124 1.35 -1.65 1.67
N GLY A 125 1.68 -0.45 1.22
CA GLY A 125 3.04 0.08 1.24
C GLY A 125 3.43 0.78 2.53
N TRP A 126 2.70 0.60 3.64
CA TRP A 126 3.02 1.23 4.92
C TRP A 126 2.66 0.34 6.13
N TYR A 127 2.98 0.82 7.33
CA TYR A 127 2.95 0.01 8.56
C TYR A 127 1.64 0.07 9.34
N ASP A 128 0.71 0.96 8.98
CA ASP A 128 -0.43 1.35 9.81
C ASP A 128 -1.59 0.33 9.86
N GLY A 129 -1.63 -0.61 8.91
CA GLY A 129 -2.64 -1.67 8.88
C GLY A 129 -4.05 -1.22 8.45
N THR A 130 -4.19 -0.05 7.84
CA THR A 130 -5.49 0.49 7.42
C THR A 130 -6.22 -0.42 6.43
N MET A 131 -5.51 -0.98 5.43
CA MET A 131 -6.14 -1.86 4.45
C MET A 131 -6.60 -3.18 5.08
N ARG A 132 -5.83 -3.72 6.04
CA ARG A 132 -6.22 -4.89 6.84
C ARG A 132 -7.50 -4.60 7.64
N ALA A 133 -7.58 -3.43 8.28
CA ALA A 133 -8.78 -3.00 9.01
C ALA A 133 -10.00 -2.88 8.10
N ALA A 134 -9.83 -2.41 6.85
CA ALA A 134 -10.91 -2.37 5.87
C ALA A 134 -11.42 -3.79 5.52
N PHE A 135 -10.53 -4.75 5.28
CA PHE A 135 -10.91 -6.14 5.04
C PHE A 135 -11.64 -6.77 6.23
N ALA A 136 -11.21 -6.48 7.46
CA ALA A 136 -11.85 -7.01 8.67
C ALA A 136 -13.35 -6.64 8.75
N LYS A 137 -13.75 -5.46 8.23
CA LYS A 137 -15.16 -5.03 8.17
C LYS A 137 -16.01 -5.85 7.19
N THR A 138 -15.40 -6.46 6.18
CA THR A 138 -16.12 -7.17 5.11
C THR A 138 -16.58 -8.58 5.50
N GLY A 139 -15.99 -9.18 6.55
CA GLY A 139 -16.24 -10.57 6.93
C GLY A 139 -15.73 -11.61 5.91
N ARG A 140 -14.94 -11.18 4.92
CA ARG A 140 -14.34 -12.08 3.93
C ARG A 140 -13.41 -13.10 4.59
N THR A 141 -13.41 -14.32 4.06
CA THR A 141 -12.56 -15.44 4.53
C THR A 141 -11.57 -15.92 3.47
N ASP A 142 -11.62 -15.32 2.28
CA ASP A 142 -10.82 -15.63 1.10
C ASP A 142 -9.61 -14.70 0.93
N VAL A 143 -9.26 -13.95 1.98
CA VAL A 143 -8.16 -12.98 2.01
C VAL A 143 -7.06 -13.48 2.93
N VAL A 144 -5.81 -13.37 2.46
CA VAL A 144 -4.61 -13.54 3.31
C VAL A 144 -3.76 -12.31 3.26
N GLU A 145 -3.11 -12.01 4.36
CA GLU A 145 -2.08 -10.98 4.43
C GLU A 145 -0.70 -11.62 4.47
N ILE A 146 0.20 -11.19 3.60
CA ILE A 146 1.60 -11.60 3.61
C ILE A 146 2.43 -10.38 3.98
N GLN A 147 3.20 -10.49 5.05
CA GLN A 147 4.03 -9.41 5.59
C GLN A 147 5.51 -9.71 5.40
N GLY A 148 6.29 -8.71 4.99
CA GLY A 148 7.74 -8.76 5.10
C GLY A 148 8.17 -8.84 6.58
N VAL A 149 9.16 -9.69 6.88
CA VAL A 149 9.66 -9.86 8.24
C VAL A 149 11.17 -9.68 8.30
N THR A 150 11.66 -9.11 9.41
CA THR A 150 13.09 -9.01 9.65
C THR A 150 13.70 -10.40 9.82
N ARG A 151 14.87 -10.58 9.23
CA ARG A 151 15.69 -11.79 9.41
C ARG A 151 16.57 -11.74 10.66
N ALA A 152 16.68 -10.58 11.31
CA ALA A 152 17.47 -10.40 12.53
C ALA A 152 16.99 -11.26 13.72
N ASN A 153 15.73 -11.68 13.71
CA ASN A 153 15.11 -12.44 14.81
C ASN A 153 15.02 -13.96 14.55
N GLY A 154 15.38 -14.46 13.36
CA GLY A 154 15.15 -15.85 12.95
C GLY A 154 16.42 -16.58 12.52
N GLY A 155 16.45 -17.90 12.76
CA GLY A 155 17.39 -18.79 12.08
C GLY A 155 16.72 -19.34 10.81
N GLY A 156 17.06 -18.82 9.64
CA GLY A 156 16.55 -19.33 8.36
C GLY A 156 16.42 -18.30 7.24
N ASP A 157 15.98 -18.77 6.07
CA ASP A 157 15.70 -17.98 4.88
C ASP A 157 14.22 -17.55 4.81
N ILE A 158 13.75 -16.92 5.89
CA ILE A 158 12.35 -16.51 6.05
C ILE A 158 12.24 -15.01 5.76
N TRP A 159 11.68 -14.68 4.59
CA TRP A 159 11.46 -13.30 4.15
C TRP A 159 10.10 -12.74 4.54
N THR A 160 9.11 -13.63 4.66
CA THR A 160 7.72 -13.24 4.88
C THR A 160 7.01 -14.19 5.83
N LYS A 161 5.99 -13.66 6.51
CA LYS A 161 4.99 -14.44 7.24
C LYS A 161 3.59 -14.19 6.68
N THR A 162 2.73 -15.18 6.77
CA THR A 162 1.36 -15.11 6.26
C THR A 162 0.38 -15.17 7.42
N TYR A 163 -0.62 -14.30 7.39
CA TYR A 163 -1.66 -14.20 8.40
C TYR A 163 -3.03 -14.25 7.75
N ASP A 164 -3.98 -14.90 8.42
CA ASP A 164 -5.39 -14.69 8.10
C ASP A 164 -5.89 -13.33 8.64
N LEU A 165 -7.12 -12.94 8.31
CA LEU A 165 -7.71 -11.70 8.81
C LEU A 165 -8.00 -11.72 10.33
N ALA A 166 -8.05 -12.89 10.97
CA ALA A 166 -8.13 -13.01 12.43
C ALA A 166 -6.77 -12.80 13.12
N GLY A 167 -5.67 -12.76 12.35
CA GLY A 167 -4.32 -12.48 12.84
C GLY A 167 -3.53 -13.73 13.20
N ARG A 168 -4.02 -14.92 12.85
CA ARG A 168 -3.33 -16.19 13.08
C ARG A 168 -2.25 -16.37 12.01
N ASP A 169 -1.05 -16.74 12.45
CA ASP A 169 0.04 -17.16 11.56
C ASP A 169 -0.38 -18.47 10.86
N VAL A 170 -0.35 -18.48 9.53
CA VAL A 170 -0.82 -19.59 8.70
C VAL A 170 0.26 -19.97 7.70
N GLU A 171 0.78 -21.20 7.81
CA GLU A 171 1.86 -21.66 6.92
C GLU A 171 1.39 -21.91 5.49
N CYS A 172 0.16 -22.40 5.33
CA CYS A 172 -0.42 -22.69 4.03
C CYS A 172 -1.90 -22.30 4.03
N VAL A 173 -2.30 -21.49 3.07
CA VAL A 173 -3.72 -21.16 2.85
C VAL A 173 -4.13 -21.78 1.54
N SER A 174 -5.17 -22.61 1.58
CA SER A 174 -5.74 -23.24 0.40
C SER A 174 -6.35 -22.17 -0.51
N ALA A 175 -5.57 -21.74 -1.52
CA ALA A 175 -6.00 -20.91 -2.64
C ALA A 175 -6.84 -19.67 -2.25
N PRO A 176 -6.28 -18.72 -1.47
CA PRO A 176 -6.99 -17.47 -1.17
C PRO A 176 -7.27 -16.71 -2.47
N LYS A 177 -8.42 -16.04 -2.55
CA LYS A 177 -8.78 -15.26 -3.74
C LYS A 177 -8.06 -13.92 -3.77
N THR A 178 -7.79 -13.34 -2.61
CA THR A 178 -7.11 -12.04 -2.48
C THR A 178 -5.87 -12.16 -1.60
N VAL A 179 -4.76 -11.59 -2.06
CA VAL A 179 -3.54 -11.41 -1.27
C VAL A 179 -3.38 -9.93 -0.94
N LEU A 180 -3.35 -9.60 0.34
CA LEU A 180 -2.86 -8.31 0.84
C LEU A 180 -1.36 -8.46 1.12
N TYR A 181 -0.51 -7.81 0.34
CA TYR A 181 0.93 -7.88 0.51
C TYR A 181 1.46 -6.60 1.15
N ALA A 182 1.98 -6.71 2.38
CA ALA A 182 2.63 -5.62 3.11
C ALA A 182 4.16 -5.83 3.07
N PRO A 183 4.87 -5.36 2.02
CA PRO A 183 6.28 -5.66 1.79
C PRO A 183 7.21 -5.23 2.92
N TYR A 184 6.85 -4.15 3.63
CA TYR A 184 7.67 -3.61 4.72
C TYR A 184 7.30 -4.20 6.08
N GLY A 185 6.25 -5.01 6.14
CA GLY A 185 5.60 -5.44 7.37
C GLY A 185 4.45 -4.51 7.78
N SER A 186 3.85 -4.78 8.94
CA SER A 186 2.72 -4.03 9.49
C SER A 186 2.70 -4.14 11.01
N VAL A 187 2.13 -3.12 11.67
CA VAL A 187 1.96 -3.09 13.13
C VAL A 187 1.10 -4.24 13.65
N ILE A 188 0.11 -4.69 12.86
CA ILE A 188 -0.83 -5.76 13.19
C ILE A 188 -0.68 -6.89 12.16
N PRO A 189 -0.77 -8.17 12.54
CA PRO A 189 -1.08 -8.67 13.88
C PRO A 189 0.15 -8.87 14.77
N ALA A 190 1.35 -8.93 14.20
CA ALA A 190 2.56 -9.38 14.91
C ALA A 190 3.65 -8.31 15.02
N SER A 191 3.37 -7.06 14.63
CA SER A 191 4.33 -5.95 14.67
C SER A 191 5.62 -6.27 13.93
N ASN A 192 5.48 -6.70 12.67
CA ASN A 192 6.59 -6.98 11.79
C ASN A 192 7.04 -5.67 11.12
N PHE A 193 8.33 -5.35 11.19
CA PHE A 193 8.88 -4.13 10.58
C PHE A 193 10.23 -4.40 9.92
N LEU A 194 10.35 -4.02 8.66
CA LEU A 194 11.61 -3.81 7.95
C LEU A 194 11.95 -2.32 8.02
N VAL A 195 12.86 -1.92 8.90
CA VAL A 195 13.08 -0.50 9.20
C VAL A 195 14.54 -0.10 9.37
N SER A 196 15.44 -1.01 9.73
CA SER A 196 16.87 -0.69 9.90
C SER A 196 17.66 -0.83 8.60
N ASP A 197 18.79 -0.13 8.47
CA ASP A 197 19.72 -0.35 7.34
C ASP A 197 20.06 -1.85 7.16
N SER A 198 20.23 -2.61 8.25
CA SER A 198 20.50 -4.04 8.18
C SER A 198 19.37 -4.86 7.54
N ASP A 199 18.11 -4.55 7.84
CA ASP A 199 16.95 -5.20 7.19
C ASP A 199 17.00 -5.01 5.67
N TYR A 200 17.24 -3.77 5.25
CA TYR A 200 17.25 -3.44 3.84
C TYR A 200 18.48 -3.98 3.14
N VAL A 201 19.66 -4.01 3.76
CA VAL A 201 20.84 -4.64 3.16
C VAL A 201 20.56 -6.11 2.85
N GLU A 202 19.94 -6.85 3.77
CA GLU A 202 19.59 -8.25 3.53
C GLU A 202 18.55 -8.40 2.42
N VAL A 203 17.49 -7.59 2.40
CA VAL A 203 16.49 -7.71 1.34
C VAL A 203 17.07 -7.28 -0.02
N LEU A 204 17.85 -6.21 -0.06
CA LEU A 204 18.34 -5.61 -1.31
C LEU A 204 19.35 -6.50 -2.06
N THR A 205 20.08 -7.38 -1.37
CA THR A 205 20.99 -8.33 -2.02
C THR A 205 20.26 -9.40 -2.83
N GLU A 206 19.04 -9.76 -2.44
CA GLU A 206 18.28 -10.86 -3.06
C GLU A 206 17.04 -10.40 -3.83
N ILE A 207 16.52 -9.20 -3.57
CA ILE A 207 15.29 -8.72 -4.19
C ILE A 207 15.40 -8.54 -5.71
N ASP A 208 16.60 -8.34 -6.25
CA ASP A 208 16.76 -8.22 -7.71
C ASP A 208 16.54 -9.55 -8.44
N ILE A 209 16.90 -10.68 -7.82
CA ILE A 209 16.52 -12.03 -8.29
C ILE A 209 15.15 -12.47 -7.79
N GLN A 210 14.47 -11.58 -7.04
CA GLN A 210 13.09 -11.67 -6.59
C GLN A 210 12.85 -12.64 -5.43
N THR A 211 13.87 -13.18 -4.78
CA THR A 211 13.71 -14.17 -3.67
C THR A 211 12.76 -13.68 -2.57
N PRO A 212 12.91 -12.46 -2.02
CA PRO A 212 12.09 -11.98 -0.91
C PRO A 212 10.62 -11.72 -1.25
N ILE A 213 10.26 -11.68 -2.54
CA ILE A 213 8.87 -11.45 -2.95
C ILE A 213 8.12 -12.80 -2.94
N PRO A 214 6.95 -12.90 -2.29
CA PRO A 214 6.19 -14.14 -2.23
C PRO A 214 5.83 -14.69 -3.62
N GLY A 215 5.83 -16.02 -3.77
CA GLY A 215 5.45 -16.68 -5.02
C GLY A 215 4.07 -16.26 -5.52
N MET A 216 3.09 -16.16 -4.61
CA MET A 216 1.72 -15.71 -4.94
C MET A 216 1.68 -14.29 -5.50
N VAL A 217 2.53 -13.39 -4.98
CA VAL A 217 2.64 -12.01 -5.48
C VAL A 217 3.29 -11.99 -6.86
N LYS A 218 4.24 -12.89 -7.13
CA LYS A 218 4.84 -13.06 -8.47
C LYS A 218 3.84 -13.56 -9.48
N GLU A 219 3.10 -14.60 -9.16
CA GLU A 219 2.10 -15.19 -10.05
C GLU A 219 0.98 -14.19 -10.39
N ARG A 220 0.41 -13.54 -9.38
CA ARG A 220 -0.77 -12.67 -9.54
C ARG A 220 -0.51 -11.38 -10.31
N ARG A 221 0.73 -10.92 -10.35
CA ARG A 221 1.07 -9.68 -11.06
C ARG A 221 1.44 -9.88 -12.52
N ILE A 222 1.65 -11.12 -13.00
CA ILE A 222 2.17 -11.40 -14.35
C ILE A 222 1.34 -10.65 -15.40
N ASP A 223 0.01 -10.82 -15.37
CA ASP A 223 -0.91 -10.28 -16.36
C ASP A 223 -1.55 -8.96 -15.94
N ARG A 224 -0.89 -8.18 -15.07
CA ARG A 224 -1.47 -6.97 -14.47
C ARG A 224 -0.58 -5.75 -14.61
N GLY A 225 -1.26 -4.61 -14.65
CA GLY A 225 -0.67 -3.31 -14.35
C GLY A 225 -0.61 -3.02 -12.85
N PHE A 226 -0.10 -1.84 -12.50
CA PHE A 226 -0.14 -1.32 -11.13
C PHE A 226 -0.66 0.11 -11.11
N LEU A 227 -1.45 0.44 -10.10
CA LEU A 227 -1.89 1.79 -9.79
C LEU A 227 -1.36 2.18 -8.42
N PHE A 228 -0.40 3.11 -8.40
CA PHE A 228 0.15 3.68 -7.18
C PHE A 228 -0.71 4.84 -6.69
N ILE A 229 -1.15 4.76 -5.44
CA ILE A 229 -2.06 5.73 -4.82
C ILE A 229 -1.48 6.12 -3.46
N GLY A 230 -1.28 7.42 -3.25
CA GLY A 230 -0.70 7.94 -2.01
C GLY A 230 0.78 7.58 -1.81
N CYS A 231 1.50 7.34 -2.91
CA CYS A 231 2.91 6.93 -2.91
C CYS A 231 3.79 8.07 -3.44
N ARG A 232 4.51 8.78 -2.56
CA ARG A 232 5.36 9.91 -2.97
C ARG A 232 6.63 9.52 -3.74
N PHE A 233 7.28 8.42 -3.36
CA PHE A 233 8.57 7.96 -3.90
C PHE A 233 9.76 8.90 -3.67
N ASN A 234 9.71 9.75 -2.64
CA ASN A 234 10.80 10.67 -2.26
C ASN A 234 12.04 9.92 -1.72
N ASP A 235 11.83 8.79 -1.05
CA ASP A 235 12.90 7.95 -0.50
C ASP A 235 13.41 6.87 -1.49
N GLN A 236 14.70 6.55 -1.41
CA GLN A 236 15.34 5.56 -2.30
C GLN A 236 14.86 4.12 -2.06
N MET A 237 14.68 3.71 -0.81
CA MET A 237 14.25 2.36 -0.46
C MET A 237 12.84 2.10 -1.00
N LEU A 238 11.93 3.06 -0.83
CA LEU A 238 10.56 2.98 -1.34
C LEU A 238 10.54 2.81 -2.88
N ARG A 239 11.41 3.53 -3.59
CA ARG A 239 11.56 3.38 -5.06
C ARG A 239 12.09 2.01 -5.46
N ILE A 240 13.07 1.48 -4.73
CA ILE A 240 13.64 0.17 -5.04
C ILE A 240 12.57 -0.93 -4.87
N TYR A 241 11.85 -0.93 -3.76
CA TYR A 241 10.77 -1.90 -3.53
C TYR A 241 9.67 -1.80 -4.58
N ALA A 242 9.16 -0.59 -4.85
CA ALA A 242 8.16 -0.39 -5.88
C ALA A 242 8.62 -0.93 -7.24
N ARG A 243 9.87 -0.65 -7.65
CA ARG A 243 10.45 -1.19 -8.89
C ARG A 243 10.50 -2.71 -8.90
N GLN A 244 10.93 -3.32 -7.81
CA GLN A 244 11.11 -4.77 -7.75
C GLN A 244 9.77 -5.51 -7.67
N ILE A 245 8.77 -4.92 -7.02
CA ILE A 245 7.41 -5.46 -6.94
C ILE A 245 6.74 -5.47 -8.31
N ILE A 246 6.88 -4.40 -9.10
CA ILE A 246 6.30 -4.36 -10.46
C ILE A 246 7.17 -5.09 -11.51
N LYS A 247 8.38 -5.53 -11.15
CA LYS A 247 9.27 -6.22 -12.08
C LYS A 247 8.60 -7.49 -12.60
N ARG A 248 8.63 -7.67 -13.94
CA ARG A 248 7.98 -8.77 -14.67
C ARG A 248 6.45 -8.79 -14.59
N SER A 249 5.82 -7.66 -14.30
CA SER A 249 4.38 -7.49 -14.53
C SER A 249 4.13 -6.90 -15.93
N HIS A 250 2.96 -7.19 -16.51
CA HIS A 250 2.63 -6.83 -17.90
C HIS A 250 2.49 -5.32 -18.13
N GLY A 251 2.06 -4.56 -17.12
CA GLY A 251 1.67 -3.16 -17.31
C GLY A 251 0.33 -3.01 -18.04
N PRO A 252 -0.17 -1.78 -18.25
CA PRO A 252 0.47 -0.49 -17.94
C PRO A 252 0.54 -0.15 -16.45
N HIS A 253 1.44 0.77 -16.07
CA HIS A 253 1.55 1.28 -14.69
C HIS A 253 1.16 2.76 -14.61
N PHE A 254 0.48 3.12 -13.54
CA PHE A 254 0.02 4.49 -13.28
C PHE A 254 0.33 4.90 -11.85
N ALA A 255 0.58 6.19 -11.63
CA ALA A 255 0.68 6.77 -10.30
C ALA A 255 -0.12 8.06 -10.21
N VAL A 256 -0.92 8.20 -9.16
CA VAL A 256 -1.59 9.47 -8.83
C VAL A 256 -0.61 10.33 -8.03
N LEU A 257 -0.10 11.39 -8.64
CA LEU A 257 0.92 12.25 -8.07
C LEU A 257 0.76 13.69 -8.59
N ASP A 258 1.00 14.68 -7.73
CA ASP A 258 1.23 16.05 -8.18
C ASP A 258 2.50 16.11 -9.02
N ALA A 259 2.32 16.37 -10.31
CA ALA A 259 3.43 16.37 -11.24
C ALA A 259 4.36 17.58 -11.11
N GLU A 260 3.95 18.68 -10.46
CA GLU A 260 4.81 19.85 -10.22
C GLU A 260 5.79 19.59 -9.08
N GLY A 261 5.32 18.98 -7.99
CA GLY A 261 6.13 18.64 -6.81
C GLY A 261 7.20 17.57 -7.01
N LEU A 262 7.25 16.89 -8.16
CA LEU A 262 8.21 15.80 -8.41
C LEU A 262 9.66 16.29 -8.54
N THR A 263 10.52 15.74 -7.69
CA THR A 263 11.98 15.87 -7.76
C THR A 263 12.55 15.18 -9.01
N LYS A 264 13.79 15.51 -9.34
CA LYS A 264 14.53 14.86 -10.45
C LYS A 264 14.61 13.34 -10.29
N ASN A 265 14.80 12.86 -9.07
CA ASN A 265 14.94 11.43 -8.79
C ASN A 265 13.61 10.68 -8.94
N GLU A 266 12.51 11.27 -8.47
CA GLU A 266 11.16 10.72 -8.66
C GLU A 266 10.80 10.64 -10.15
N ARG A 267 11.00 11.74 -10.90
CA ARG A 267 10.75 11.75 -12.36
C ARG A 267 11.53 10.67 -13.10
N ARG A 268 12.82 10.53 -12.78
CA ARG A 268 13.69 9.51 -13.37
C ARG A 268 13.21 8.10 -13.02
N PHE A 269 12.79 7.87 -11.78
CA PHE A 269 12.26 6.58 -11.35
C PHE A 269 10.97 6.22 -12.09
N LEU A 270 10.01 7.16 -12.17
CA LEU A 270 8.73 6.95 -12.82
C LEU A 270 8.91 6.65 -14.31
N ALA A 271 9.72 7.45 -15.01
CA ALA A 271 10.03 7.25 -16.43
C ALA A 271 10.75 5.91 -16.68
N ALA A 272 11.80 5.61 -15.91
CA ALA A 272 12.56 4.37 -16.05
C ALA A 272 11.76 3.11 -15.71
N SER A 273 10.69 3.26 -14.92
CA SER A 273 9.82 2.15 -14.53
C SER A 273 8.54 2.07 -15.36
N GLY A 274 8.41 2.89 -16.42
CA GLY A 274 7.23 2.90 -17.30
C GLY A 274 5.93 3.33 -16.60
N ILE A 275 6.03 4.15 -15.56
CA ILE A 275 4.88 4.61 -14.77
C ILE A 275 4.38 5.93 -15.36
N THR A 276 3.12 5.93 -15.80
CA THR A 276 2.43 7.13 -16.27
C THR A 276 1.84 7.90 -15.09
N VAL A 277 2.14 9.19 -14.98
CA VAL A 277 1.59 10.04 -13.92
C VAL A 277 0.19 10.50 -14.32
N VAL A 278 -0.76 10.31 -13.41
CA VAL A 278 -2.08 10.93 -13.45
C VAL A 278 -2.03 12.10 -12.47
N ASP A 279 -1.96 13.31 -13.03
CA ASP A 279 -1.71 14.55 -12.30
C ASP A 279 -3.02 15.10 -11.74
N LEU A 280 -3.34 14.69 -10.50
CA LEU A 280 -4.51 15.11 -9.74
C LEU A 280 -4.18 15.08 -8.22
N PRO A 281 -4.76 16.00 -7.43
CA PRO A 281 -4.70 15.91 -5.98
C PRO A 281 -5.25 14.57 -5.47
N ILE A 282 -4.56 13.98 -4.50
CA ILE A 282 -4.88 12.63 -4.00
C ILE A 282 -6.32 12.50 -3.47
N GLY A 283 -6.86 13.55 -2.86
CA GLY A 283 -8.25 13.57 -2.37
C GLY A 283 -9.28 13.50 -3.49
N GLU A 284 -9.07 14.26 -4.56
CA GLU A 284 -9.93 14.23 -5.75
C GLU A 284 -9.83 12.88 -6.47
N ALA A 285 -8.61 12.37 -6.61
CA ALA A 285 -8.38 11.08 -7.23
C ALA A 285 -9.02 9.92 -6.46
N ALA A 286 -8.88 9.91 -5.13
CA ALA A 286 -9.51 8.91 -4.27
C ALA A 286 -11.05 8.97 -4.37
N ALA A 287 -11.63 10.17 -4.42
CA ALA A 287 -13.06 10.34 -4.60
C ALA A 287 -13.55 9.84 -5.98
N LEU A 288 -12.79 10.09 -7.06
CA LEU A 288 -13.12 9.63 -8.41
C LEU A 288 -12.98 8.12 -8.60
N LEU A 289 -12.10 7.47 -7.82
CA LEU A 289 -11.93 6.02 -7.85
C LEU A 289 -13.07 5.28 -7.14
N VAL A 290 -13.71 5.88 -6.15
CA VAL A 290 -14.84 5.27 -5.44
C VAL A 290 -16.13 5.50 -6.25
N PRO A 291 -16.95 4.47 -6.51
CA PRO A 291 -18.22 4.65 -7.19
C PRO A 291 -19.11 5.60 -6.39
N PHE A 292 -19.74 6.58 -7.04
CA PHE A 292 -20.82 7.32 -6.40
C PHE A 292 -21.90 6.31 -6.02
N GLY A 293 -22.22 6.21 -4.73
CA GLY A 293 -23.30 5.35 -4.26
C GLY A 293 -24.55 5.66 -5.08
N SER A 294 -25.03 4.69 -5.86
CA SER A 294 -26.40 4.73 -6.34
C SER A 294 -27.24 4.81 -5.07
N LYS A 295 -27.85 5.97 -4.83
CA LYS A 295 -29.05 6.02 -4.01
C LYS A 295 -29.93 4.91 -4.58
N ALA A 296 -30.20 3.89 -3.77
CA ALA A 296 -31.28 2.97 -4.05
C ALA A 296 -32.48 3.81 -4.45
N ASP A 297 -32.97 3.63 -5.67
CA ASP A 297 -34.27 4.15 -6.09
C ASP A 297 -35.28 3.61 -5.08
N GLY A 298 -35.59 4.44 -4.09
CA GLY A 298 -36.72 4.26 -3.22
C GLY A 298 -37.95 4.52 -4.07
N ASP A 299 -38.38 3.49 -4.79
CA ASP A 299 -39.72 3.35 -5.33
C ASP A 299 -40.69 3.48 -4.15
N HIS A 300 -41.02 4.72 -3.79
CA HIS A 300 -42.13 5.05 -2.94
C HIS A 300 -43.37 4.75 -3.76
N GLY A 301 -43.80 3.50 -3.66
CA GLY A 301 -45.11 3.03 -4.08
C GLY A 301 -46.15 4.06 -3.67
N ARG A 302 -46.78 4.67 -4.67
CA ARG A 302 -47.96 5.50 -4.50
C ARG A 302 -49.00 4.66 -3.76
N THR A 303 -49.27 5.04 -2.52
CA THR A 303 -50.46 4.67 -1.77
C THR A 303 -51.69 5.17 -2.53
N ALA A 304 -52.34 4.29 -3.29
CA ALA A 304 -53.73 4.46 -3.71
C ALA A 304 -54.59 3.61 -2.77
N SER A 305 -55.10 4.25 -1.72
CA SER A 305 -56.15 3.73 -0.86
C SER A 305 -57.46 3.64 -1.66
N ALA A 306 -57.83 2.42 -2.07
CA ALA A 306 -59.20 2.10 -2.46
C ALA A 306 -59.76 1.13 -1.41
N SER A 307 -60.54 1.69 -0.49
CA SER A 307 -61.41 0.99 0.44
C SER A 307 -62.42 0.12 -0.31
N ASN A 308 -62.41 -1.19 -0.08
CA ASN A 308 -63.55 -2.05 -0.34
C ASN A 308 -63.94 -2.78 0.94
N LEU A 309 -65.17 -2.48 1.38
CA LEU A 309 -65.95 -3.27 2.30
C LEU A 309 -66.17 -4.68 1.72
N CYS A 310 -66.12 -5.71 2.57
CA CYS A 310 -67.18 -6.71 2.78
C CYS A 310 -66.65 -8.04 3.35
N SER A 311 -67.31 -8.45 4.44
CA SER A 311 -67.67 -9.84 4.78
C SER A 311 -66.61 -10.80 5.34
N GLY A 312 -66.86 -11.25 6.57
CA GLY A 312 -66.19 -12.32 7.29
C GLY A 312 -66.57 -12.28 8.76
#